data_AF-A0A1T4SJ55-F1
#
_entry.id   AF-A0A1T4SJ55-F1
#
_cell.length_a   1.000
_cell.length_b   1.000
_cell.length_c   1.000
_cell.angle_alpha   90.00
_cell.angle_beta   90.00
_cell.angle_gamma   90.00
#
_symmetry.space_group_name_H-M   'P 1'
#
loop_
_entity.id
_entity.type
_entity.pdbx_description
1 polymer ?
#
loop_
_entity_poly.entity_id
_entity_poly.type
_entity_poly.pdbx_seq_one_letter_code
_entity_poly.pdbx_strand_id
1 'polypeptide(L)'
;MTFFNFSLKTCSLFLLFSFNVFANTFRIEPFSDEQYVLITPDSVSYNVIVDMQGAKELFYHGEYNVNCGGDFFLVSVIQSFIETMESNAEYMEYFVFDMRDGGVNAIKSIVSLYVIDRYSGDVIENHTINPKLKNLDSLLCPYILEKNSNDDYPIQKIDKTNMKG
;
A
#
# COMPACT_ATOMS: atom_id res chain seq x y z
N MET A 1 20.91 64.79 22.24
CA MET A 1 20.45 64.20 20.96
C MET A 1 21.45 63.13 20.57
N THR A 2 21.04 61.85 20.61
CA THR A 2 21.33 60.74 19.66
C THR A 2 21.27 59.36 20.35
N PHE A 3 20.10 58.74 20.13
CA PHE A 3 19.78 57.35 19.84
C PHE A 3 20.33 56.18 20.69
N PHE A 4 19.39 55.59 21.44
CA PHE A 4 19.36 54.21 21.90
C PHE A 4 19.51 53.23 20.73
N ASN A 5 20.44 52.29 20.84
CA ASN A 5 20.51 51.09 20.00
C ASN A 5 19.80 49.93 20.73
N PHE A 6 18.52 49.71 20.41
CA PHE A 6 17.83 48.47 20.75
C PHE A 6 17.97 47.51 19.57
N SER A 7 18.90 46.55 19.67
CA SER A 7 18.92 45.40 18.76
C SER A 7 18.04 44.30 19.34
N LEU A 8 16.78 44.27 18.90
CA LEU A 8 15.86 43.16 19.15
C LEU A 8 16.29 41.99 18.24
N LYS A 9 17.03 41.03 18.79
CA LYS A 9 17.26 39.76 18.10
C LYS A 9 16.01 38.89 18.27
N THR A 10 15.13 38.94 17.28
CA THR A 10 14.04 37.98 17.12
C THR A 10 14.62 36.60 16.83
N CYS A 11 14.62 35.74 17.84
CA CYS A 11 14.87 34.31 17.70
C CYS A 11 13.60 33.66 17.15
N SER A 12 13.37 33.80 15.85
CA SER A 12 12.33 33.04 15.15
C SER A 12 12.99 31.82 14.53
N LEU A 13 13.24 30.81 15.36
CA LEU A 13 13.65 29.49 14.90
C LEU A 13 12.42 28.88 14.20
N PHE A 14 12.37 29.08 12.89
CA PHE A 14 11.41 28.45 12.00
C PHE A 14 11.59 26.93 12.18
N LEU A 15 10.65 26.31 12.89
CA LEU A 15 10.53 24.86 12.97
C LEU A 15 10.25 24.36 11.55
N LEU A 16 11.31 23.96 10.86
CA LEU A 16 11.23 23.07 9.70
C LEU A 16 10.70 21.74 10.21
N PHE A 17 9.38 21.63 10.31
CA PHE A 17 8.74 20.33 10.29
C PHE A 17 8.96 19.76 8.88
N SER A 18 10.07 19.06 8.72
CA SER A 18 10.28 18.11 7.63
C SER A 18 9.30 16.95 7.84
N PHE A 19 8.05 17.15 7.46
CA PHE A 19 7.21 16.01 7.14
C PHE A 19 7.81 15.39 5.87
N ASN A 20 8.55 14.30 6.02
CA ASN A 20 8.83 13.39 4.91
C ASN A 20 7.51 12.71 4.53
N VAL A 21 6.62 13.45 3.87
CA VAL A 21 5.59 12.86 3.04
C VAL A 21 6.32 12.46 1.78
N PHE A 22 6.66 11.17 1.64
CA PHE A 22 7.01 10.64 0.33
C PHE A 22 5.81 10.93 -0.58
N ALA A 23 6.03 11.70 -1.65
CA ALA A 23 5.03 11.85 -2.69
C ALA A 23 4.81 10.45 -3.28
N ASN A 24 3.56 9.93 -3.20
CA ASN A 24 3.12 8.60 -3.64
C ASN A 24 4.14 7.91 -4.54
N THR A 25 4.97 7.08 -3.93
CA THR A 25 6.13 6.51 -4.61
C THR A 25 5.67 5.41 -5.57
N PHE A 26 4.57 4.75 -5.23
CA PHE A 26 3.81 3.91 -6.13
C PHE A 26 2.66 4.66 -6.80
N ARG A 27 2.34 4.22 -8.01
CA ARG A 27 1.15 4.65 -8.75
C ARG A 27 0.49 3.45 -9.41
N ILE A 28 -0.83 3.47 -9.52
CA ILE A 28 -1.60 2.46 -10.24
C ILE A 28 -2.09 3.04 -11.57
N GLU A 29 -1.90 2.31 -12.66
CA GLU A 29 -2.32 2.70 -14.01
C GLU A 29 -3.09 1.56 -14.68
N PRO A 30 -4.13 1.83 -15.48
CA PRO A 30 -4.80 0.80 -16.26
C PRO A 30 -3.83 0.10 -17.22
N PHE A 31 -3.96 -1.23 -17.35
CA PHE A 31 -3.17 -2.05 -18.27
C PHE A 31 -4.05 -2.74 -19.32
N SER A 32 -5.21 -3.23 -18.90
CA SER A 32 -6.25 -3.80 -19.75
C SER A 32 -7.63 -3.56 -19.13
N ASP A 33 -8.68 -4.11 -19.73
CA ASP A 33 -10.06 -3.99 -19.23
C ASP A 33 -10.26 -4.60 -17.83
N GLU A 34 -9.42 -5.57 -17.43
CA GLU A 34 -9.54 -6.31 -16.17
C GLU A 34 -8.28 -6.20 -15.29
N GLN A 35 -7.27 -5.44 -15.73
CA GLN A 35 -5.97 -5.39 -15.06
C GLN A 35 -5.40 -3.98 -15.00
N TYR A 36 -4.71 -3.73 -13.89
CA TYR A 36 -3.94 -2.54 -13.64
C TYR A 36 -2.48 -2.92 -13.38
N VAL A 37 -1.59 -1.94 -13.52
CA VAL A 37 -0.19 -2.07 -13.14
C VAL A 37 0.09 -1.18 -11.94
N LEU A 38 0.59 -1.77 -10.87
CA LEU A 38 1.22 -1.08 -9.76
C LEU A 38 2.69 -0.80 -10.13
N ILE A 39 2.98 0.47 -10.39
CA ILE A 39 4.28 0.94 -10.84
C ILE A 39 5.15 1.26 -9.64
N THR A 40 6.34 0.67 -9.60
CA THR A 40 7.30 0.83 -8.51
C THR A 40 8.10 2.15 -8.61
N PRO A 41 8.59 2.67 -7.48
CA PRO A 41 9.38 3.91 -7.36
C PRO A 41 10.60 4.07 -8.29
N ASP A 42 11.28 2.98 -8.60
CA ASP A 42 12.66 2.97 -9.10
C ASP A 42 12.81 2.22 -10.42
N SER A 43 13.70 2.69 -11.29
CA SER A 43 13.89 2.15 -12.66
C SER A 43 14.44 0.73 -12.72
N VAL A 44 14.86 0.15 -11.60
CA VAL A 44 15.51 -1.17 -11.52
C VAL A 44 14.51 -2.28 -11.17
N SER A 45 13.35 -1.93 -10.63
CA SER A 45 12.37 -2.89 -10.12
C SER A 45 11.29 -3.23 -11.15
N TYR A 46 10.72 -4.44 -11.01
CA TYR A 46 9.57 -4.89 -11.79
C TYR A 46 8.30 -4.18 -11.33
N ASN A 47 7.40 -3.90 -12.28
CA ASN A 47 6.04 -3.52 -11.92
C ASN A 47 5.20 -4.76 -11.65
N VAL A 48 4.06 -4.57 -10.98
CA VAL A 48 3.20 -5.67 -10.54
C VAL A 48 1.83 -5.56 -11.22
N ILE A 49 1.30 -6.66 -11.75
CA ILE A 49 -0.10 -6.74 -12.16
C ILE A 49 -0.98 -6.77 -10.92
N VAL A 50 -2.02 -5.94 -10.96
CA VAL A 50 -3.13 -5.94 -10.03
C VAL A 50 -4.38 -6.30 -10.81
N ASP A 51 -5.01 -7.40 -10.44
CA ASP A 51 -6.23 -7.89 -11.10
C ASP A 51 -7.47 -7.27 -10.45
N MET A 52 -8.49 -6.94 -11.26
CA MET A 52 -9.73 -6.37 -10.73
C MET A 52 -10.54 -7.36 -9.89
N GLN A 53 -10.36 -8.67 -10.08
CA GLN A 53 -11.07 -9.74 -9.36
C GLN A 53 -12.59 -9.57 -9.40
N GLY A 54 -13.12 -9.06 -10.53
CA GLY A 54 -14.55 -8.78 -10.70
C GLY A 54 -15.04 -7.47 -10.05
N ALA A 55 -14.15 -6.68 -9.46
CA ALA A 55 -14.48 -5.32 -9.05
C ALA A 55 -14.70 -4.42 -10.27
N LYS A 56 -15.46 -3.33 -10.08
CA LYS A 56 -15.67 -2.32 -11.14
C LYS A 56 -14.51 -1.32 -11.22
N GLU A 57 -13.82 -1.09 -10.11
CA GLU A 57 -12.74 -0.12 -9.99
C GLU A 57 -11.78 -0.56 -8.86
N LEU A 58 -10.52 -0.15 -9.00
CA LEU A 58 -9.48 -0.31 -8.00
C LEU A 58 -9.07 1.05 -7.43
N PHE A 59 -8.88 1.10 -6.12
CA PHE A 59 -8.48 2.29 -5.38
C PHE A 59 -7.10 2.06 -4.77
N TYR A 60 -6.14 2.91 -5.12
CA TYR A 60 -4.86 2.95 -4.41
C TYR A 60 -5.07 3.56 -3.02
N HIS A 61 -4.94 2.74 -1.98
CA HIS A 61 -5.16 3.19 -0.60
C HIS A 61 -3.94 3.91 -0.03
N GLY A 62 -2.73 3.38 -0.29
CA GLY A 62 -1.49 3.99 0.17
C GLY A 62 -0.33 3.00 0.30
N GLU A 63 0.78 3.50 0.84
CA GLU A 63 2.01 2.74 1.11
C GLU A 63 2.39 2.82 2.59
N TYR A 64 2.94 1.74 3.12
CA TYR A 64 3.36 1.59 4.51
C TYR A 64 4.78 1.04 4.59
N ASN A 65 5.60 1.67 5.43
CA ASN A 65 6.90 1.12 5.81
C ASN A 65 6.71 0.21 7.02
N VAL A 66 7.00 -1.08 6.87
CA VAL A 66 6.77 -2.09 7.90
C VAL A 66 8.12 -2.66 8.33
N ASN A 67 8.41 -2.63 9.63
CA ASN A 67 9.58 -3.30 10.19
C ASN A 67 9.18 -4.59 10.89
N CYS A 68 9.68 -5.72 10.39
CA CYS A 68 9.42 -7.04 10.95
C CYS A 68 10.71 -7.64 11.49
N GLY A 69 10.95 -7.47 12.78
CA GLY A 69 12.09 -8.11 13.46
C GLY A 69 13.46 -7.63 12.99
N GLY A 70 13.56 -6.41 12.44
CA GLY A 70 14.80 -5.83 11.91
C GLY A 70 14.86 -5.78 10.38
N ASP A 71 14.01 -6.54 9.68
CA ASP A 71 13.86 -6.47 8.23
C ASP A 71 12.85 -5.37 7.85
N PHE A 72 13.16 -4.60 6.82
CA PHE A 72 12.35 -3.48 6.36
C PHE A 72 11.63 -3.82 5.05
N PHE A 73 10.31 -3.69 5.08
CA PHE A 73 9.43 -3.93 3.96
C PHE A 73 8.66 -2.68 3.59
N LEU A 74 8.35 -2.56 2.31
CA LEU A 74 7.43 -1.57 1.79
C LEU A 74 6.17 -2.30 1.36
N VAL A 75 5.01 -1.85 1.84
CA VAL A 75 3.73 -2.50 1.58
C VAL A 75 2.80 -1.51 0.90
N SER A 76 2.43 -1.79 -0.33
CA SER A 76 1.44 -1.02 -1.09
C SER A 76 0.07 -1.68 -0.98
N VAL A 77 -0.98 -0.89 -0.73
CA VAL A 77 -2.33 -1.42 -0.51
C VAL A 77 -3.26 -0.97 -1.62
N ILE A 78 -3.86 -1.93 -2.30
CA ILE A 78 -4.95 -1.72 -3.24
C ILE A 78 -6.25 -2.18 -2.60
N GLN A 79 -7.28 -1.36 -2.75
CA GLN A 79 -8.61 -1.63 -2.28
C GLN A 79 -9.56 -1.77 -3.47
N SER A 80 -10.48 -2.72 -3.40
CA SER A 80 -11.55 -2.88 -4.38
C SER A 80 -12.86 -3.22 -3.70
N PHE A 81 -13.95 -2.95 -4.41
CA PHE A 81 -15.30 -3.28 -3.96
C PHE A 81 -15.95 -4.18 -5.00
N ILE A 82 -16.45 -5.32 -4.53
CA ILE A 82 -17.10 -6.34 -5.36
C ILE A 82 -18.55 -6.44 -4.89
N GLU A 83 -19.47 -6.22 -5.82
CA GLU A 83 -20.91 -6.35 -5.58
C GLU A 83 -21.45 -7.49 -6.43
N THR A 84 -22.04 -8.48 -5.77
CA THR A 84 -22.75 -9.58 -6.44
C THR A 84 -24.25 -9.51 -6.12
N MET A 85 -25.01 -10.47 -6.65
CA MET A 85 -26.41 -10.61 -6.25
C MET A 85 -26.57 -11.05 -4.79
N GLU A 86 -25.59 -11.77 -4.25
CA GLU A 86 -25.68 -12.41 -2.93
C GLU A 86 -24.95 -11.62 -1.84
N SER A 87 -23.86 -10.93 -2.19
CA SER A 87 -22.97 -10.31 -1.21
C SER A 87 -22.35 -9.01 -1.71
N ASN A 88 -21.92 -8.18 -0.76
CA ASN A 88 -21.01 -7.07 -0.99
C ASN A 88 -19.70 -7.37 -0.27
N ALA A 89 -18.58 -7.19 -0.95
CA ALA A 89 -17.24 -7.42 -0.40
C ALA A 89 -16.33 -6.21 -0.59
N GLU A 90 -15.58 -5.86 0.46
CA GLU A 90 -14.40 -5.00 0.40
C GLU A 90 -13.18 -5.92 0.38
N TYR A 91 -12.40 -5.84 -0.69
CA TYR A 91 -11.18 -6.62 -0.88
C TYR A 91 -9.98 -5.68 -0.76
N MET A 92 -9.02 -6.06 0.08
CA MET A 92 -7.75 -5.34 0.22
C MET A 92 -6.60 -6.28 -0.10
N GLU A 93 -5.75 -5.86 -1.02
CA GLU A 93 -4.53 -6.58 -1.38
C GLU A 93 -3.30 -5.77 -1.01
N TYR A 94 -2.46 -6.38 -0.19
CA TYR A 94 -1.23 -5.83 0.36
C TYR A 94 -0.06 -6.40 -0.42
N PHE A 95 0.49 -5.62 -1.35
CA PHE A 95 1.67 -5.99 -2.12
C PHE A 95 2.92 -5.73 -1.30
N VAL A 96 3.65 -6.80 -0.98
CA VAL A 96 4.83 -6.75 -0.13
C VAL A 96 6.10 -6.68 -0.98
N PHE A 97 6.91 -5.68 -0.69
CA PHE A 97 8.20 -5.46 -1.34
C PHE A 97 9.33 -5.47 -0.33
N ASP A 98 10.40 -6.16 -0.71
CA ASP A 98 11.66 -6.18 0.01
C ASP A 98 12.53 -4.99 -0.40
N MET A 99 13.04 -4.26 0.59
CA MET A 99 14.01 -3.18 0.38
C MET A 99 15.42 -3.69 0.69
N ARG A 100 15.98 -4.50 -0.21
CA ARG A 100 17.37 -4.99 -0.13
C ARG A 100 18.18 -4.57 -1.36
N ASP A 101 19.48 -4.43 -1.16
CA ASP A 101 20.47 -4.16 -2.23
C ASP A 101 20.22 -2.89 -3.07
N GLY A 102 19.56 -1.89 -2.49
CA GLY A 102 19.31 -0.60 -3.16
C GLY A 102 18.18 -0.61 -4.19
N GLY A 103 17.32 -1.64 -4.18
CA GLY A 103 16.12 -1.73 -5.02
C GLY A 103 14.88 -2.22 -4.26
N VAL A 104 13.76 -2.31 -4.97
CA VAL A 104 12.45 -2.71 -4.43
C VAL A 104 11.97 -4.00 -5.09
N ASN A 105 12.06 -5.13 -4.39
CA ASN A 105 11.72 -6.43 -4.96
C ASN A 105 10.36 -6.93 -4.47
N ALA A 106 9.39 -7.05 -5.38
CA ALA A 106 8.10 -7.64 -5.03
C ALA A 106 8.27 -9.12 -4.63
N ILE A 107 7.73 -9.50 -3.47
CA ILE A 107 7.88 -10.84 -2.88
C ILE A 107 6.58 -11.63 -3.04
N LYS A 108 5.48 -11.09 -2.54
CA LYS A 108 4.15 -11.71 -2.50
C LYS A 108 3.07 -10.66 -2.23
N SER A 109 1.81 -10.98 -2.49
CA SER A 109 0.68 -10.21 -2.00
C SER A 109 -0.06 -10.98 -0.92
N ILE A 110 -0.71 -10.23 -0.02
CA ILE A 110 -1.53 -10.75 1.07
C ILE A 110 -2.93 -10.19 0.89
N VAL A 111 -3.96 -11.01 1.05
CA VAL A 111 -5.36 -10.61 0.88
C VAL A 111 -6.08 -10.48 2.22
N SER A 112 -6.94 -9.48 2.33
CA SER A 112 -7.87 -9.30 3.44
C SER A 112 -9.26 -8.95 2.90
N LEU A 113 -10.26 -9.71 3.31
CA LEU A 113 -11.64 -9.59 2.84
C LEU A 113 -12.58 -9.14 3.97
N TYR A 114 -13.54 -8.31 3.63
CA TYR A 114 -14.69 -8.03 4.49
C TYR A 114 -15.96 -8.24 3.68
N VAL A 115 -16.79 -9.20 4.08
CA VAL A 115 -17.92 -9.68 3.29
C VAL A 115 -19.21 -9.53 4.10
N ILE A 116 -20.21 -8.90 3.50
CA ILE A 116 -21.56 -8.74 4.04
C ILE A 116 -22.54 -9.51 3.17
N ASP A 117 -23.41 -10.31 3.80
CA ASP A 117 -24.58 -10.90 3.14
C ASP A 117 -25.59 -9.81 2.77
N ARG A 118 -25.99 -9.74 1.50
CA ARG A 118 -26.83 -8.65 1.02
C ARG A 118 -28.26 -8.70 1.55
N TYR A 119 -28.76 -9.90 1.85
CA TYR A 119 -30.16 -10.10 2.21
C TYR A 119 -30.43 -9.84 3.69
N SER A 120 -29.56 -10.34 4.55
CA SER A 120 -29.63 -10.19 6.00
C SER A 120 -28.90 -8.95 6.51
N GLY A 121 -27.87 -8.48 5.79
CA GLY A 121 -26.95 -7.45 6.26
C GLY A 121 -25.90 -7.97 7.26
N ASP A 122 -25.84 -9.29 7.48
CA ASP A 122 -24.92 -9.90 8.42
C ASP A 122 -23.50 -9.94 7.85
N VAL A 123 -22.50 -9.72 8.72
CA VAL A 123 -21.08 -9.85 8.36
C VAL A 123 -20.72 -11.32 8.31
N ILE A 124 -20.38 -11.83 7.12
CA ILE A 124 -19.94 -13.20 6.88
C ILE A 124 -18.46 -13.34 7.25
N GLU A 125 -17.65 -12.36 6.86
CA GLU A 125 -16.20 -12.35 7.04
C GLU A 125 -15.71 -10.95 7.39
N ASN A 126 -14.75 -10.87 8.31
CA ASN A 126 -14.11 -9.62 8.68
C ASN A 126 -12.68 -9.56 8.16
N HIS A 127 -12.22 -8.34 7.86
CA HIS A 127 -10.83 -8.09 7.52
C HIS A 127 -9.89 -8.66 8.59
N THR A 128 -9.00 -9.56 8.16
CA THR A 128 -7.88 -10.06 8.97
C THR A 128 -6.84 -8.96 9.20
N ILE A 129 -6.64 -8.12 8.19
CA ILE A 129 -5.76 -6.94 8.22
C ILE A 129 -6.61 -5.73 7.85
N ASN A 130 -6.70 -4.76 8.75
CA ASN A 130 -7.42 -3.51 8.54
C ASN A 130 -6.46 -2.32 8.69
N PRO A 131 -6.27 -1.50 7.63
CA PRO A 131 -5.28 -0.43 7.61
C PRO A 131 -5.63 0.74 8.53
N LYS A 132 -6.88 0.81 9.02
CA LYS A 132 -7.36 1.85 9.95
C LYS A 132 -7.02 1.55 11.42
N LEU A 133 -6.53 0.35 11.74
CA LEU A 133 -6.20 -0.04 13.11
C LEU A 133 -4.83 0.48 13.55
N LYS A 134 -4.71 0.83 14.83
CA LYS A 134 -3.40 1.09 15.46
C LYS A 134 -2.62 -0.23 15.49
N ASN A 135 -1.31 -0.18 15.19
CA ASN A 135 -0.39 -1.33 15.11
C ASN A 135 -0.49 -2.18 13.82
N LEU A 136 -0.71 -1.53 12.67
CA LEU A 136 -0.70 -2.18 11.36
C LEU A 136 0.57 -3.03 11.15
N ASP A 137 1.75 -2.56 11.56
CA ASP A 137 3.01 -3.32 11.46
C ASP A 137 2.93 -4.65 12.19
N SER A 138 2.41 -4.66 13.42
CA SER A 138 2.28 -5.89 14.21
C SER A 138 1.27 -6.87 13.62
N LEU A 139 0.27 -6.37 12.88
CA LEU A 139 -0.70 -7.20 12.17
C LEU A 139 -0.11 -7.75 10.86
N LEU A 140 0.66 -6.96 10.12
CA LEU A 140 1.24 -7.36 8.82
C LEU A 140 2.42 -8.33 8.97
N CYS A 141 3.26 -8.16 9.99
CA CYS A 141 4.51 -8.91 10.11
C CYS A 141 4.37 -10.44 10.16
N PRO A 142 3.40 -11.02 10.88
CA PRO A 142 3.16 -12.46 10.82
C PRO A 142 2.92 -12.94 9.38
N TYR A 143 2.05 -12.25 8.63
CA TYR A 143 1.79 -12.58 7.24
C TYR A 143 3.01 -12.35 6.36
N ILE A 144 3.76 -11.27 6.52
CA ILE A 144 4.96 -11.00 5.70
C ILE A 144 6.02 -12.09 5.90
N LEU A 145 6.30 -12.46 7.14
CA LEU A 145 7.40 -13.38 7.48
C LEU A 145 7.04 -14.86 7.29
N GLU A 146 5.76 -15.22 7.37
CA GLU A 146 5.32 -16.59 7.15
C GLU A 146 5.49 -16.98 5.68
N LYS A 147 6.08 -18.16 5.45
CA LYS A 147 6.23 -18.73 4.12
C LYS A 147 5.06 -19.69 3.92
N ASN A 148 4.08 -19.30 3.10
CA ASN A 148 2.86 -20.05 2.77
C ASN A 148 1.72 -19.89 3.78
N SER A 149 1.28 -18.64 4.00
CA SER A 149 -0.06 -18.43 4.55
C SER A 149 -1.12 -18.79 3.49
N ASN A 150 -2.32 -19.20 3.89
CA ASN A 150 -3.43 -19.41 2.93
C ASN A 150 -3.85 -18.10 2.23
N ASP A 151 -3.37 -16.97 2.76
CA ASP A 151 -3.66 -15.62 2.27
C ASP A 151 -2.54 -15.10 1.36
N ASP A 152 -1.48 -15.89 1.12
CA ASP A 152 -0.37 -15.55 0.23
C ASP A 152 -0.74 -15.81 -1.23
N TYR A 153 -0.69 -14.77 -2.05
CA TYR A 153 -0.88 -14.86 -3.50
C TYR A 153 0.43 -14.58 -4.25
N PRO A 154 0.70 -15.33 -5.34
CA PRO A 154 1.87 -15.09 -6.17
C PRO A 154 1.72 -13.76 -6.91
N ILE A 155 2.75 -12.93 -6.86
CA ILE A 155 2.80 -11.69 -7.63
C ILE A 155 3.20 -11.98 -9.08
N GLN A 156 2.41 -11.50 -10.03
CA GLN A 156 2.80 -11.43 -11.42
C GLN A 156 3.61 -10.15 -11.69
N LYS A 157 4.88 -10.33 -12.09
CA LYS A 157 5.81 -9.25 -12.41
C LYS A 157 5.75 -8.90 -13.90
N ILE A 158 5.82 -7.62 -14.22
CA ILE A 158 6.01 -7.11 -15.58
C ILE A 158 7.35 -6.38 -15.67
N ASP A 159 8.13 -6.75 -16.67
CA ASP A 159 9.33 -6.02 -17.05
C ASP A 159 8.95 -4.66 -17.68
N LYS A 160 9.61 -3.58 -17.26
CA LYS A 160 9.30 -2.21 -17.70
C LYS A 160 9.36 -2.02 -19.21
N THR A 161 10.10 -2.88 -19.92
CA THR A 161 10.21 -2.87 -21.39
C THR A 161 8.94 -3.31 -22.11
N ASN A 162 8.03 -4.03 -21.44
CA ASN A 162 6.80 -4.59 -22.01
C ASN A 162 5.54 -3.73 -21.74
N MET A 163 5.69 -2.53 -21.16
CA MET A 163 4.57 -1.62 -20.87
C MET A 163 4.05 -0.83 -22.09
N LYS A 164 4.45 -1.19 -23.32
CA LYS A 164 3.95 -0.55 -24.54
C LYS A 164 2.97 -1.47 -25.26
N GLY A 165 1.68 -1.26 -24.98
CA GLY A 165 0.55 -1.60 -25.83
C GLY A 165 -0.17 -0.31 -26.19
#